data_AF-A0A525VK17-F1
#
_entry.id   AF-A0A525VK17-F1
#
_cell.length_a   1.000
_cell.length_b   1.000
_cell.length_c   1.000
_cell.angle_alpha   90.00
_cell.angle_beta   90.00
_cell.angle_gamma   90.00
#
_symmetry.space_group_name_H-M   'P 1'
#
loop_
_entity.id
_entity.type
_entity.pdbx_description
1 polymer ?
#
loop_
_entity_poly.entity_id
_entity_poly.type
_entity_poly.pdbx_seq_one_letter_code
_entity_poly.pdbx_strand_id
1 'polypeptide(L)'
;MNRIRTLVWLIAMGWLALSPPSLTSGEPFLPQQDKQVLEHLTVKATDPVAREIRALRASLLRDPQSMDVAVALATMLIEQSRSEGDPRFLGQAQAVLAPWLNHPTPPSSTLLLRAMIRQHAHEFDLALADLDAVLNMQPANAQAWLTRASIYQVQGRYGEARRACQPLLRLAGRHVALTCLADIASLSGQATTSREMLTASLEHAGISVRERLWILTVLAEMAARTGDASAAEKHFLDARSLGHKNYYLLGAYADFLLDQGRPQEVITLLQHETRADGLLLRLTLAEQALHLPASKNHTAELAARFAAGRERGTRVHVREEARFTLGLLHDSQTALTLAQTNWAIQKEPWDARLLLESALAVGSWNAARPVIDWLHTNHVEDMRLQQLVAQFPEEQS
;
A
#
# COMPACT_ATOMS: atom_id res chain seq x y z
N MET A 1 -34.25 37.53 -70.79
CA MET A 1 -34.13 36.24 -70.07
C MET A 1 -32.67 35.85 -70.03
N ASN A 2 -32.17 35.43 -68.86
CA ASN A 2 -30.78 35.02 -68.55
C ASN A 2 -29.72 36.13 -68.58
N ARG A 3 -28.67 36.18 -67.76
CA ARG A 3 -28.28 35.60 -66.45
C ARG A 3 -26.83 36.14 -66.24
N ILE A 4 -26.47 36.45 -64.99
CA ILE A 4 -25.16 36.13 -64.36
C ILE A 4 -23.90 37.02 -64.62
N ARG A 5 -23.38 37.54 -63.48
CA ARG A 5 -21.99 37.80 -63.02
C ARG A 5 -21.11 38.87 -63.68
N THR A 6 -20.54 39.72 -62.81
CA THR A 6 -19.10 39.68 -62.45
C THR A 6 -18.82 40.52 -61.20
N LEU A 7 -17.99 40.00 -60.29
CA LEU A 7 -17.56 40.62 -59.03
C LEU A 7 -16.05 40.40 -58.94
N VAL A 8 -15.26 41.48 -58.76
CA VAL A 8 -13.80 41.43 -58.63
C VAL A 8 -13.39 42.06 -57.29
N TRP A 9 -12.91 41.18 -56.41
CA TRP A 9 -11.81 41.26 -55.43
C TRP A 9 -11.21 42.60 -55.00
N LEU A 10 -11.10 42.78 -53.68
CA LEU A 10 -9.95 43.42 -53.02
C LEU A 10 -9.68 42.74 -51.66
N ILE A 11 -8.41 42.39 -51.45
CA ILE A 11 -7.82 41.65 -50.32
C ILE A 11 -7.34 42.64 -49.26
N ALA A 12 -7.50 42.32 -47.97
CA ALA A 12 -6.69 42.90 -46.90
C ALA A 12 -6.32 41.82 -45.86
N MET A 13 -5.01 41.74 -45.59
CA MET A 13 -4.28 40.73 -44.82
C MET A 13 -4.65 40.66 -43.34
N GLY A 14 -4.76 39.44 -42.80
CA GLY A 14 -4.85 39.15 -41.37
C GLY A 14 -3.47 39.09 -40.70
N TRP A 15 -3.35 39.73 -39.54
CA TRP A 15 -2.28 39.51 -38.56
C TRP A 15 -2.78 38.49 -37.53
N LEU A 16 -2.21 37.28 -37.53
CA LEU A 16 -2.40 36.29 -36.48
C LEU A 16 -1.17 36.31 -35.56
N ALA A 17 -1.32 36.97 -34.41
CA ALA A 17 -0.35 36.87 -33.32
C ALA A 17 -0.51 35.49 -32.65
N LEU A 18 0.49 34.63 -32.84
CA LEU A 18 0.65 33.39 -32.09
C LEU A 18 1.21 33.72 -30.71
N SER A 19 0.33 33.80 -29.71
CA SER A 19 0.74 33.78 -28.29
C SER A 19 1.11 32.34 -27.92
N PRO A 20 2.30 32.06 -27.36
CA PRO A 20 2.61 30.74 -26.84
C PRO A 20 1.71 30.43 -25.63
N PRO A 21 1.27 29.17 -25.46
CA PRO A 21 0.49 28.79 -24.29
C PRO A 21 1.35 28.89 -23.03
N SER A 22 0.99 29.82 -22.15
CA SER A 22 1.53 29.88 -20.79
C SER A 22 1.13 28.59 -20.05
N LEU A 23 2.13 27.79 -19.68
CA LEU A 23 1.96 26.74 -18.68
C LEU A 23 1.68 27.43 -17.34
N THR A 24 0.41 27.63 -17.00
CA THR A 24 0.00 28.10 -15.69
C THR A 24 0.11 26.94 -14.71
N SER A 25 1.26 26.79 -14.03
CA SER A 25 1.25 26.15 -12.71
C SER A 25 0.50 27.11 -11.79
N GLY A 26 -0.71 26.74 -11.36
CA GLY A 26 -1.46 27.55 -10.40
C GLY A 26 -0.62 27.78 -9.14
N GLU A 27 -0.50 29.03 -8.68
CA GLU A 27 0.18 29.33 -7.43
C GLU A 27 -0.45 28.52 -6.28
N PRO A 28 0.35 27.94 -5.36
CA PRO A 28 -0.18 27.25 -4.19
C PRO A 28 -1.12 28.17 -3.41
N PHE A 29 -2.31 27.67 -3.08
CA PHE A 29 -3.25 28.43 -2.27
C PHE A 29 -2.70 28.59 -0.85
N LEU A 30 -2.33 29.81 -0.48
CA LEU A 30 -1.88 30.17 0.86
C LEU A 30 -3.07 30.72 1.67
N PRO A 31 -3.59 30.00 2.69
CA PRO A 31 -4.62 30.55 3.57
C PRO A 31 -4.11 31.82 4.24
N GLN A 32 -4.96 32.86 4.27
CA GLN A 32 -4.59 34.15 4.85
C GLN A 32 -4.72 34.18 6.38
N GLN A 33 -5.40 33.19 6.96
CA GLN A 33 -5.68 33.10 8.40
C GLN A 33 -5.70 31.64 8.84
N ASP A 34 -5.20 31.35 10.05
CA ASP A 34 -5.18 30.00 10.64
C ASP A 34 -6.56 29.33 10.74
N LYS A 35 -7.62 30.13 10.80
CA LYS A 35 -9.02 29.66 10.92
C LYS A 35 -9.70 29.42 9.57
N GLN A 36 -9.02 29.71 8.46
CA GLN A 36 -9.62 29.56 7.15
C GLN A 36 -9.85 28.07 6.85
N VAL A 37 -11.11 27.70 6.62
CA VAL A 37 -11.47 26.34 6.26
C VAL A 37 -11.05 26.09 4.81
N LEU A 38 -10.10 25.18 4.61
CA LEU A 38 -9.59 24.79 3.29
C LEU A 38 -10.48 23.75 2.60
N GLU A 39 -11.04 22.82 3.37
CA GLU A 39 -11.86 21.72 2.86
C GLU A 39 -12.91 21.33 3.91
N HIS A 40 -14.15 21.13 3.46
CA HIS A 40 -15.18 20.49 4.26
C HIS A 40 -15.22 19.00 3.92
N LEU A 41 -14.74 18.15 4.82
CA LEU A 41 -14.77 16.71 4.63
C LEU A 41 -16.21 16.21 4.68
N THR A 42 -16.72 15.69 3.56
CA THR A 42 -18.05 15.08 3.48
C THR A 42 -18.04 13.74 4.21
N VAL A 43 -18.47 13.77 5.46
CA VAL A 43 -18.77 12.56 6.23
C VAL A 43 -20.24 12.24 6.03
N LYS A 44 -20.56 11.09 5.42
CA LYS A 44 -21.95 10.64 5.34
C LYS A 44 -22.47 10.46 6.77
N ALA A 45 -23.48 11.23 7.16
CA ALA A 45 -24.01 11.18 8.53
C ALA A 45 -24.53 9.79 8.93
N THR A 46 -24.88 8.97 7.94
CA THR A 46 -25.32 7.58 8.06
C THR A 46 -24.19 6.56 8.17
N ASP A 47 -22.93 6.95 7.98
CA ASP A 47 -21.79 6.05 8.12
C ASP A 47 -21.61 5.65 9.60
N PRO A 48 -21.79 4.36 9.96
CA PRO A 48 -21.68 3.91 11.34
C PRO A 48 -20.29 4.13 11.92
N VAL A 49 -19.22 3.93 11.13
CA VAL A 49 -17.82 4.08 11.58
C VAL A 49 -17.56 5.55 11.91
N ALA A 50 -18.00 6.46 11.03
CA ALA A 50 -17.81 7.88 11.26
C ALA A 50 -18.65 8.43 12.42
N ARG A 51 -19.83 7.85 12.71
CA ARG A 51 -20.58 8.18 13.93
C ARG A 51 -19.83 7.74 15.19
N GLU A 52 -19.25 6.55 15.18
CA GLU A 52 -18.50 6.01 16.32
C GLU A 52 -17.23 6.81 16.60
N ILE A 53 -16.44 7.14 15.57
CA ILE A 53 -15.29 8.04 15.69
C ILE A 53 -15.70 9.40 16.29
N ARG A 54 -16.82 9.97 15.85
CA ARG A 54 -17.35 11.23 16.41
C ARG A 54 -17.76 11.08 17.87
N ALA A 55 -18.42 9.98 18.24
CA ALA A 55 -18.83 9.71 19.61
C ALA A 55 -17.61 9.58 20.55
N LEU A 56 -16.59 8.82 20.14
CA LEU A 56 -15.34 8.66 20.88
C LEU A 56 -14.59 9.98 21.02
N ARG A 57 -14.52 10.80 19.96
CA ARG A 57 -13.95 12.17 20.05
C ARG A 57 -14.69 13.04 21.05
N ALA A 58 -16.01 13.04 21.02
CA ALA A 58 -16.82 13.82 21.95
C ALA A 58 -16.63 13.35 23.40
N SER A 59 -16.47 12.05 23.62
CA SER A 59 -16.14 11.48 24.93
C SER A 59 -14.76 11.91 25.42
N LEU A 60 -13.74 11.87 24.55
CA LEU A 60 -12.38 12.29 24.89
C LEU A 60 -12.29 13.81 25.14
N LEU A 61 -13.11 14.63 24.47
CA LEU A 61 -13.20 16.06 24.77
C LEU A 61 -13.80 16.34 26.16
N ARG A 62 -14.71 15.49 26.64
CA ARG A 62 -15.28 15.60 27.99
C ARG A 62 -14.33 15.12 29.08
N ASP A 63 -13.55 14.08 28.79
CA ASP A 63 -12.52 13.54 29.68
C ASP A 63 -11.19 13.31 28.92
N PRO A 64 -10.33 14.34 28.82
CA PRO A 64 -9.08 14.27 28.06
C PRO A 64 -8.05 13.27 28.62
N GLN A 65 -8.23 12.79 29.85
CA GLN A 65 -7.33 11.84 30.52
C GLN A 65 -7.82 10.39 30.41
N SER A 66 -8.94 10.16 29.73
CA SER A 66 -9.50 8.81 29.53
C SER A 66 -8.66 7.99 28.54
N MET A 67 -7.74 7.17 29.07
CA MET A 67 -6.88 6.31 28.26
C MET A 67 -7.68 5.30 27.43
N ASP A 68 -8.71 4.69 28.01
CA ASP A 68 -9.49 3.66 27.31
C ASP A 68 -10.21 4.24 26.09
N VAL A 69 -10.76 5.46 26.21
CA VAL A 69 -11.40 6.15 25.09
C VAL A 69 -10.37 6.56 24.04
N ALA A 70 -9.19 7.04 24.45
CA ALA A 70 -8.12 7.38 23.53
C ALA A 70 -7.59 6.16 22.75
N VAL A 71 -7.39 5.03 23.43
CA VAL A 71 -6.98 3.75 22.82
C VAL A 71 -8.05 3.26 21.86
N ALA A 72 -9.34 3.31 22.22
CA ALA A 72 -10.43 2.92 21.35
C ALA A 72 -10.50 3.81 20.09
N LEU A 73 -10.38 5.14 20.27
CA LEU A 73 -10.37 6.09 19.16
C LEU A 73 -9.17 5.89 18.23
N ALA A 74 -7.97 5.75 18.79
CA ALA A 74 -6.76 5.51 18.01
C ALA A 74 -6.82 4.18 17.25
N THR A 75 -7.36 3.12 17.86
CA THR A 75 -7.60 1.84 17.19
C THR A 75 -8.51 2.02 15.99
N MET A 76 -9.66 2.69 16.16
CA MET A 76 -10.60 2.96 15.06
C MET A 76 -9.98 3.78 13.94
N LEU A 77 -9.13 4.76 14.27
CA LEU A 77 -8.43 5.57 13.27
C LEU A 77 -7.39 4.75 12.50
N ILE A 78 -6.62 3.87 13.16
CA ILE A 78 -5.67 2.97 12.48
C ILE A 78 -6.43 2.02 11.53
N GLU A 79 -7.57 1.49 11.96
CA GLU A 79 -8.42 0.64 11.12
C GLU A 79 -9.01 1.40 9.93
N GLN A 80 -9.43 2.65 10.12
CA GLN A 80 -9.89 3.49 9.03
C GLN A 80 -8.77 3.79 8.02
N SER A 81 -7.54 3.99 8.49
CA SER A 81 -6.37 4.12 7.60
C SER A 81 -6.18 2.88 6.74
N ARG A 82 -6.27 1.68 7.32
CA ARG A 82 -6.16 0.40 6.59
C ARG A 82 -7.28 0.19 5.58
N SER A 83 -8.50 0.63 5.90
CA SER A 83 -9.66 0.51 5.01
C SER A 83 -9.56 1.45 3.82
N GLU A 84 -9.20 2.71 4.06
CA GLU A 84 -9.24 3.78 3.03
C GLU A 84 -7.89 4.01 2.33
N GLY A 85 -6.78 3.54 2.89
CA GLY A 85 -5.43 3.87 2.41
C GLY A 85 -5.04 5.33 2.68
N ASP A 86 -5.69 6.01 3.61
CA ASP A 86 -5.46 7.43 3.92
C ASP A 86 -4.55 7.57 5.16
N PRO A 87 -3.33 8.13 5.02
CA PRO A 87 -2.38 8.27 6.12
C PRO A 87 -2.79 9.33 7.15
N ARG A 88 -3.73 10.23 6.83
CA ARG A 88 -4.20 11.27 7.77
C ARG A 88 -4.80 10.66 9.04
N PHE A 89 -5.42 9.48 8.94
CA PHE A 89 -5.95 8.79 10.11
C PHE A 89 -4.85 8.30 11.06
N LEU A 90 -3.67 7.90 10.55
CA LEU A 90 -2.53 7.52 11.40
C LEU A 90 -1.99 8.73 12.16
N GLY A 91 -1.89 9.89 11.52
CA GLY A 91 -1.51 11.14 12.19
C GLY A 91 -2.51 11.53 13.28
N GLN A 92 -3.82 11.34 13.03
CA GLN A 92 -4.85 11.56 14.04
C GLN A 92 -4.73 10.57 15.20
N ALA A 93 -4.46 9.29 14.93
CA ALA A 93 -4.24 8.29 15.96
C ALA A 93 -3.02 8.63 16.82
N GLN A 94 -1.92 9.07 16.21
CA GLN A 94 -0.72 9.50 16.91
C GLN A 94 -1.01 10.71 17.82
N ALA A 95 -1.74 11.71 17.34
CA ALA A 95 -2.13 12.88 18.11
C ALA A 95 -3.01 12.51 19.32
N VAL A 96 -3.95 11.57 19.13
CA VAL A 96 -4.80 11.04 20.21
C VAL A 96 -3.96 10.36 21.29
N LEU A 97 -2.90 9.64 20.93
CA LEU A 97 -2.06 8.91 21.89
C LEU A 97 -0.97 9.75 22.57
N ALA A 98 -0.67 10.94 22.04
CA ALA A 98 0.44 11.78 22.48
C ALA A 98 0.51 12.03 24.01
N PRO A 99 -0.60 12.27 24.74
CA PRO A 99 -0.55 12.52 26.18
C PRO A 99 0.09 11.37 26.99
N TRP A 100 -0.11 10.12 26.56
CA TRP A 100 0.39 8.93 27.26
C TRP A 100 1.77 8.49 26.79
N LEU A 101 2.12 8.77 25.54
CA LEU A 101 3.41 8.38 24.96
C LEU A 101 4.58 9.19 25.51
N ASN A 102 4.32 10.37 26.07
CA ASN A 102 5.32 11.25 26.68
C ASN A 102 5.61 10.93 28.15
N HIS A 103 4.90 9.97 28.74
CA HIS A 103 5.14 9.54 30.11
C HIS A 103 6.44 8.71 30.22
N PRO A 104 7.21 8.78 31.33
CA PRO A 104 8.42 7.97 31.50
C PRO A 104 8.20 6.46 31.35
N THR A 105 7.00 6.01 31.72
CA THR A 105 6.53 4.62 31.56
C THR A 105 5.22 4.61 30.75
N PRO A 106 5.29 4.63 29.41
CA PRO A 106 4.08 4.60 28.59
C PRO A 106 3.30 3.30 28.78
N PRO A 107 1.96 3.33 28.85
CA PRO A 107 1.14 2.13 28.91
C PRO A 107 1.37 1.18 27.72
N SER A 108 1.28 -0.13 27.96
CA SER A 108 1.46 -1.14 26.89
C SER A 108 0.48 -1.00 25.73
N SER A 109 -0.76 -0.61 26.00
CA SER A 109 -1.79 -0.40 24.97
C SER A 109 -1.42 0.75 24.02
N THR A 110 -0.86 1.85 24.53
CA THR A 110 -0.46 2.99 23.71
C THR A 110 0.84 2.72 22.96
N LEU A 111 1.78 1.97 23.55
CA LEU A 111 2.98 1.48 22.88
C LEU A 111 2.65 0.54 21.72
N LEU A 112 1.70 -0.40 21.91
CA LEU A 112 1.26 -1.30 20.84
C LEU A 112 0.70 -0.54 19.65
N LEU A 113 -0.18 0.45 19.90
CA LEU A 113 -0.75 1.27 18.83
C LEU A 113 0.32 2.17 18.17
N ARG A 114 1.28 2.70 18.93
CA ARG A 114 2.43 3.41 18.35
C ARG A 114 3.27 2.50 17.47
N ALA A 115 3.54 1.27 17.88
CA ALA A 115 4.26 0.30 17.07
C ALA A 115 3.54 0.01 15.74
N MET A 116 2.20 -0.11 15.76
CA MET A 116 1.40 -0.29 14.54
C MET A 116 1.46 0.93 13.62
N ILE A 117 1.41 2.15 14.16
CA ILE A 117 1.59 3.39 13.39
C ILE A 117 3.00 3.43 12.77
N ARG A 118 4.03 3.11 13.57
CA ARG A 118 5.43 3.06 13.12
C ARG A 118 5.66 1.99 12.06
N GLN A 119 5.02 0.83 12.17
CA GLN A 119 5.02 -0.19 11.12
C GLN A 119 4.50 0.38 9.80
N HIS A 120 3.36 1.07 9.81
CA HIS A 120 2.80 1.71 8.60
C HIS A 120 3.69 2.83 8.06
N ALA A 121 4.42 3.54 8.92
CA ALA A 121 5.40 4.55 8.53
C ALA A 121 6.76 3.97 8.09
N HIS A 122 6.89 2.63 8.07
CA HIS A 122 8.12 1.89 7.78
C HIS A 122 9.27 2.18 8.77
N GLU A 123 8.94 2.67 9.97
CA GLU A 123 9.84 2.88 11.09
C GLU A 123 10.03 1.57 11.88
N PHE A 124 10.47 0.51 11.17
CA PHE A 124 10.43 -0.86 11.68
C PHE A 124 11.25 -1.08 12.95
N ASP A 125 12.45 -0.49 13.06
CA ASP A 125 13.29 -0.67 14.25
C ASP A 125 12.67 -0.01 15.49
N LEU A 126 12.06 1.17 15.32
CA LEU A 126 11.34 1.85 16.40
C LEU A 126 10.06 1.11 16.79
N ALA A 127 9.36 0.52 15.81
CA ALA A 127 8.21 -0.32 16.06
C ALA A 127 8.59 -1.59 16.84
N LEU A 128 9.70 -2.26 16.46
CA LEU A 128 10.21 -3.44 17.17
C LEU A 128 10.60 -3.11 18.62
N ALA A 129 11.22 -1.96 18.87
CA ALA A 129 11.55 -1.52 20.23
C ALA A 129 10.29 -1.30 21.09
N ASP A 130 9.23 -0.72 20.53
CA ASP A 130 7.94 -0.59 21.21
C ASP A 130 7.31 -1.96 21.49
N LEU A 131 7.38 -2.89 20.54
CA LEU A 131 6.85 -4.25 20.71
C LEU A 131 7.62 -5.05 21.74
N ASP A 132 8.94 -4.89 21.82
CA ASP A 132 9.76 -5.49 22.87
C ASP A 132 9.33 -4.97 24.25
N ALA A 133 9.09 -3.66 24.40
CA ALA A 133 8.57 -3.10 25.64
C ALA A 133 7.18 -3.66 25.99
N VAL A 134 6.27 -3.77 25.01
CA VAL A 134 4.94 -4.37 25.20
C VAL A 134 5.05 -5.83 25.65
N LEU A 135 5.88 -6.63 24.98
CA LEU A 135 6.02 -8.07 25.25
C LEU A 135 6.75 -8.35 26.57
N ASN A 136 7.63 -7.44 27.02
CA ASN A 136 8.22 -7.52 28.37
C ASN A 136 7.17 -7.30 29.47
N MET A 137 6.20 -6.40 29.25
CA MET A 137 5.10 -6.15 30.19
C MET A 137 3.97 -7.17 30.08
N GLN A 138 3.68 -7.63 28.87
CA GLN A 138 2.56 -8.51 28.53
C GLN A 138 3.01 -9.61 27.56
N PRO A 139 3.70 -10.66 28.02
CA PRO A 139 4.19 -11.74 27.17
C PRO A 139 3.08 -12.48 26.41
N ALA A 140 1.83 -12.42 26.91
CA ALA A 140 0.65 -13.03 26.33
C ALA A 140 -0.09 -12.14 25.31
N ASN A 141 0.46 -10.98 24.92
CA ASN A 141 -0.21 -10.08 23.98
C ASN A 141 -0.11 -10.61 22.53
N ALA A 142 -1.16 -11.27 22.07
CA ALA A 142 -1.21 -11.88 20.73
C ALA A 142 -1.02 -10.87 19.59
N GLN A 143 -1.60 -9.67 19.71
CA GLN A 143 -1.47 -8.64 18.68
C GLN A 143 -0.04 -8.14 18.55
N ALA A 144 0.68 -7.98 19.66
CA ALA A 144 2.09 -7.60 19.64
C ALA A 144 2.97 -8.64 18.94
N TRP A 145 2.73 -9.95 19.20
CA TRP A 145 3.41 -11.04 18.49
C TRP A 145 3.12 -11.03 16.99
N LEU A 146 1.86 -10.84 16.60
CA LEU A 146 1.47 -10.79 15.19
C LEU A 146 2.07 -9.59 14.46
N THR A 147 2.04 -8.41 15.07
CA THR A 147 2.68 -7.19 14.53
C THR A 147 4.19 -7.38 14.40
N ARG A 148 4.84 -8.00 15.38
CA ARG A 148 6.28 -8.33 15.33
C ARG A 148 6.60 -9.30 14.18
N ALA A 149 5.80 -10.34 14.02
CA ALA A 149 5.97 -11.29 12.93
C ALA A 149 5.85 -10.62 11.56
N SER A 150 4.84 -9.76 11.38
CA SER A 150 4.63 -8.99 10.16
C SER A 150 5.81 -8.07 9.84
N ILE A 151 6.37 -7.35 10.84
CA ILE A 151 7.56 -6.51 10.63
C ILE A 151 8.76 -7.35 10.18
N TYR A 152 9.05 -8.48 10.85
CA TYR A 152 10.14 -9.34 10.42
C TYR A 152 9.91 -9.93 9.03
N GLN A 153 8.68 -10.29 8.67
CA GLN A 153 8.35 -10.78 7.33
C GLN A 153 8.65 -9.73 6.26
N VAL A 154 8.18 -8.49 6.43
CA VAL A 154 8.42 -7.43 5.44
C VAL A 154 9.87 -6.97 5.41
N GLN A 155 10.66 -7.19 6.47
CA GLN A 155 12.12 -7.00 6.45
C GLN A 155 12.89 -8.16 5.78
N GLY A 156 12.20 -9.23 5.35
CA GLY A 156 12.82 -10.44 4.79
C GLY A 156 13.48 -11.35 5.85
N ARG A 157 13.18 -11.14 7.14
CA ARG A 157 13.74 -11.88 8.29
C ARG A 157 12.85 -13.08 8.64
N TYR A 158 12.66 -13.99 7.70
CA TYR A 158 11.65 -15.07 7.82
C TYR A 158 11.85 -16.01 9.01
N GLY A 159 13.10 -16.30 9.38
CA GLY A 159 13.39 -17.11 10.57
C GLY A 159 12.88 -16.47 11.87
N GLU A 160 12.99 -15.15 11.99
CA GLU A 160 12.49 -14.38 13.13
C GLU A 160 10.99 -14.19 13.09
N ALA A 161 10.44 -13.91 11.90
CA ALA A 161 9.00 -13.84 11.67
C ALA A 161 8.32 -15.14 12.12
N ARG A 162 8.86 -16.30 11.71
CA ARG A 162 8.33 -17.61 12.10
C ARG A 162 8.37 -17.81 13.61
N ARG A 163 9.47 -17.43 14.29
CA ARG A 163 9.55 -17.49 15.76
C ARG A 163 8.52 -16.59 16.43
N ALA A 164 8.27 -15.40 15.89
CA ALA A 164 7.26 -14.48 16.41
C ALA A 164 5.82 -15.00 16.22
N CYS A 165 5.55 -15.85 15.22
CA CYS A 165 4.25 -16.52 15.08
C CYS A 165 4.03 -17.65 16.10
N GLN A 166 5.09 -18.29 16.63
CA GLN A 166 4.96 -19.49 17.47
C GLN A 166 4.09 -19.29 18.72
N PRO A 167 4.21 -18.18 19.48
CA PRO A 167 3.33 -17.92 20.64
C PRO A 167 1.83 -17.88 20.28
N LEU A 168 1.48 -17.50 19.05
CA LEU A 168 0.09 -17.40 18.61
C LEU A 168 -0.64 -18.75 18.63
N LEU A 169 0.08 -19.88 18.52
CA LEU A 169 -0.48 -21.22 18.65
C LEU A 169 -1.18 -21.46 20.00
N ARG A 170 -0.78 -20.70 21.04
CA ARG A 170 -1.41 -20.73 22.38
C ARG A 170 -2.27 -19.51 22.67
N LEU A 171 -1.97 -18.37 22.06
CA LEU A 171 -2.53 -17.07 22.43
C LEU A 171 -3.68 -16.60 21.54
N ALA A 172 -3.83 -17.17 20.34
CA ALA A 172 -4.82 -16.75 19.36
C ALA A 172 -5.65 -17.93 18.85
N GLY A 173 -6.70 -17.62 18.07
CA GLY A 173 -7.44 -18.64 17.33
C GLY A 173 -6.52 -19.42 16.40
N ARG A 174 -6.76 -20.72 16.25
CA ARG A 174 -5.92 -21.64 15.45
C ARG A 174 -5.68 -21.08 14.05
N HIS A 175 -6.70 -20.55 13.40
CA HIS A 175 -6.62 -19.95 12.06
C HIS A 175 -5.65 -18.76 12.00
N VAL A 176 -5.58 -17.91 13.04
CA VAL A 176 -4.63 -16.78 13.09
C VAL A 176 -3.19 -17.28 13.10
N ALA A 177 -2.89 -18.25 13.96
CA ALA A 177 -1.55 -18.82 14.05
C ALA A 177 -1.13 -19.55 12.77
N LEU A 178 -2.05 -20.34 12.19
CA LEU A 178 -1.81 -21.03 10.92
C LEU A 178 -1.59 -20.05 9.77
N THR A 179 -2.36 -18.95 9.71
CA THR A 179 -2.20 -17.92 8.67
C THR A 179 -0.84 -17.24 8.78
N CYS A 180 -0.43 -16.83 9.98
CA CYS A 180 0.89 -16.24 10.23
C CYS A 180 2.03 -17.16 9.78
N LEU A 181 1.98 -18.45 10.16
CA LEU A 181 3.01 -19.42 9.81
C LEU A 181 3.01 -19.76 8.31
N ALA A 182 1.83 -19.96 7.71
CA ALA A 182 1.69 -20.30 6.30
C ALA A 182 2.14 -19.16 5.38
N ASP A 183 1.81 -17.92 5.72
CA ASP A 183 2.20 -16.76 4.91
C ASP A 183 3.74 -16.69 4.79
N ILE A 184 4.44 -16.75 5.92
CA ILE A 184 5.91 -16.74 5.96
C ILE A 184 6.52 -17.98 5.28
N ALA A 185 5.97 -19.17 5.55
CA ALA A 185 6.48 -20.40 4.94
C ALA A 185 6.28 -20.41 3.42
N SER A 186 5.19 -19.83 2.93
CA SER A 186 4.92 -19.71 1.49
C SER A 186 5.85 -18.76 0.76
N LEU A 187 6.53 -17.86 1.48
CA LEU A 187 7.58 -17.00 0.92
C LEU A 187 8.96 -17.67 0.94
N SER A 188 9.12 -18.81 1.61
CA SER A 188 10.43 -19.42 1.90
C SER A 188 10.49 -20.93 1.61
N GLY A 189 9.96 -21.33 0.45
CA GLY A 189 10.14 -22.69 -0.09
C GLY A 189 9.06 -23.71 0.28
N GLN A 190 7.92 -23.26 0.82
CA GLN A 190 6.85 -24.15 1.30
C GLN A 190 5.46 -23.68 0.87
N ALA A 191 5.30 -23.05 -0.31
CA ALA A 191 4.01 -22.52 -0.75
C ALA A 191 2.94 -23.62 -0.91
N THR A 192 3.27 -24.77 -1.49
CA THR A 192 2.29 -25.85 -1.68
C THR A 192 1.68 -26.32 -0.36
N THR A 193 2.50 -26.66 0.63
CA THR A 193 2.05 -27.09 1.96
C THR A 193 1.32 -25.98 2.70
N SER A 194 1.78 -24.74 2.57
CA SER A 194 1.15 -23.57 3.18
C SER A 194 -0.26 -23.32 2.64
N ARG A 195 -0.44 -23.46 1.32
CA ARG A 195 -1.72 -23.37 0.65
C ARG A 195 -2.69 -24.43 1.14
N GLU A 196 -2.29 -25.70 1.12
CA GLU A 196 -3.12 -26.82 1.59
C GLU A 196 -3.58 -26.62 3.03
N MET A 197 -2.67 -26.22 3.92
CA MET A 197 -2.96 -25.93 5.31
C MET A 197 -3.96 -24.77 5.48
N LEU A 198 -3.79 -23.68 4.73
CA LEU A 198 -4.68 -22.53 4.81
C LEU A 198 -6.05 -22.80 4.20
N THR A 199 -6.13 -23.49 3.06
CA THR A 199 -7.40 -23.88 2.45
C THR A 199 -8.21 -24.75 3.42
N ALA A 200 -7.58 -25.74 4.07
CA ALA A 200 -8.25 -26.56 5.08
C ALA A 200 -8.70 -25.74 6.31
N SER A 201 -8.01 -24.65 6.64
CA SER A 201 -8.39 -23.79 7.76
C SER A 201 -9.72 -23.06 7.52
N LEU A 202 -10.06 -22.71 6.26
CA LEU A 202 -11.27 -21.96 5.91
C LEU A 202 -12.58 -22.71 6.18
N GLU A 203 -12.52 -24.04 6.27
CA GLU A 203 -13.66 -24.94 6.56
C GLU A 203 -14.07 -24.93 8.04
N HIS A 204 -13.25 -24.36 8.92
CA HIS A 204 -13.53 -24.34 10.36
C HIS A 204 -14.49 -23.20 10.74
N ALA A 205 -15.42 -23.49 11.65
CA ALA A 205 -16.31 -22.47 12.22
C ALA A 205 -15.55 -21.48 13.12
N GLY A 206 -16.09 -20.27 13.28
CA GLY A 206 -15.56 -19.27 14.21
C GLY A 206 -14.54 -18.27 13.63
N ILE A 207 -14.31 -18.30 12.31
CA ILE A 207 -13.47 -17.32 11.61
C ILE A 207 -14.28 -16.04 11.38
N SER A 208 -13.79 -14.90 11.88
CA SER A 208 -14.41 -13.59 11.61
C SER A 208 -14.28 -13.20 10.14
N VAL A 209 -15.12 -12.27 9.67
CA VAL A 209 -15.04 -11.75 8.29
C VAL A 209 -13.64 -11.19 7.98
N ARG A 210 -13.02 -10.52 8.95
CA ARG A 210 -11.67 -9.94 8.80
C ARG A 210 -10.60 -11.01 8.64
N GLU A 211 -10.63 -12.05 9.48
CA GLU A 211 -9.66 -13.14 9.40
C GLU A 211 -9.86 -13.94 8.11
N ARG A 212 -11.11 -14.16 7.69
CA ARG A 212 -11.40 -14.80 6.40
C ARG A 212 -10.87 -13.99 5.22
N LEU A 213 -11.05 -12.66 5.25
CA LEU A 213 -10.48 -11.76 4.25
C LEU A 213 -8.95 -11.88 4.20
N TRP A 214 -8.28 -11.89 5.35
CA TRP A 214 -6.84 -12.05 5.42
C TRP A 214 -6.37 -13.38 4.84
N ILE A 215 -6.97 -14.50 5.24
CA ILE A 215 -6.63 -15.85 4.73
C ILE A 215 -6.80 -15.92 3.22
N LEU A 216 -7.93 -15.43 2.69
CA LEU A 216 -8.19 -15.44 1.25
C LEU A 216 -7.21 -14.55 0.48
N THR A 217 -6.80 -13.42 1.05
CA THR A 217 -5.80 -12.55 0.43
C THR A 217 -4.43 -13.24 0.36
N VAL A 218 -3.99 -13.88 1.45
CA VAL A 218 -2.73 -14.65 1.48
C VAL A 218 -2.76 -15.80 0.47
N LEU A 219 -3.87 -16.55 0.40
CA LEU A 219 -4.05 -17.62 -0.59
C LEU A 219 -4.01 -17.10 -2.02
N ALA A 220 -4.64 -15.95 -2.29
CA ALA A 220 -4.64 -15.33 -3.61
C ALA A 220 -3.23 -14.91 -4.05
N GLU A 221 -2.50 -14.22 -3.17
CA GLU A 221 -1.13 -13.77 -3.45
C GLU A 221 -0.18 -14.96 -3.60
N MET A 222 -0.32 -15.99 -2.76
CA MET A 222 0.46 -17.21 -2.87
C MET A 222 0.25 -17.89 -4.22
N ALA A 223 -1.02 -18.08 -4.63
CA ALA A 223 -1.36 -18.67 -5.92
C ALA A 223 -0.83 -17.83 -7.09
N ALA A 224 -0.90 -16.50 -7.00
CA ALA A 224 -0.36 -15.60 -8.00
C ALA A 224 1.17 -15.74 -8.14
N ARG A 225 1.91 -15.83 -7.02
CA ARG A 225 3.37 -16.03 -7.04
C ARG A 225 3.77 -17.38 -7.63
N THR A 226 3.01 -18.43 -7.36
CA THR A 226 3.30 -19.79 -7.83
C THR A 226 2.70 -20.11 -9.20
N GLY A 227 2.14 -19.12 -9.90
CA GLY A 227 1.62 -19.27 -11.27
C GLY A 227 0.23 -19.93 -11.39
N ASP A 228 -0.49 -20.17 -10.29
CA ASP A 228 -1.86 -20.68 -10.30
C ASP A 228 -2.86 -19.52 -10.43
N ALA A 229 -2.94 -18.95 -11.64
CA ALA A 229 -3.75 -17.77 -11.91
C ALA A 229 -5.25 -18.00 -11.64
N SER A 230 -5.76 -19.23 -11.88
CA SER A 230 -7.16 -19.55 -11.65
C SER A 230 -7.49 -19.57 -10.16
N ALA A 231 -6.65 -20.20 -9.33
CA ALA A 231 -6.84 -20.16 -7.88
C ALA A 231 -6.67 -18.75 -7.32
N ALA A 232 -5.69 -17.98 -7.83
CA ALA A 232 -5.46 -16.60 -7.42
C ALA A 232 -6.72 -15.74 -7.63
N GLU A 233 -7.29 -15.76 -8.83
CA GLU A 233 -8.50 -15.00 -9.16
C GLU A 233 -9.68 -15.43 -8.29
N LYS A 234 -9.90 -16.74 -8.13
CA LYS A 234 -10.97 -17.25 -7.26
C LYS A 234 -10.86 -16.67 -5.84
N HIS A 235 -9.68 -16.72 -5.24
CA HIS A 235 -9.47 -16.22 -3.87
C HIS A 235 -9.63 -14.70 -3.76
N PHE A 236 -9.19 -13.91 -4.75
CA PHE A 236 -9.44 -12.47 -4.78
C PHE A 236 -10.95 -12.16 -4.88
N LEU A 237 -11.68 -12.87 -5.74
CA LEU A 237 -13.12 -12.71 -5.88
C LEU A 237 -13.88 -13.11 -4.60
N ASP A 238 -13.49 -14.23 -3.99
CA ASP A 238 -14.05 -14.70 -2.71
C ASP A 238 -13.80 -13.66 -1.60
N ALA A 239 -12.58 -13.12 -1.50
CA ALA A 239 -12.25 -12.08 -0.52
C ALA A 239 -13.09 -10.81 -0.72
N ARG A 240 -13.28 -10.39 -1.98
CA ARG A 240 -14.08 -9.22 -2.33
C ARG A 240 -15.57 -9.42 -2.05
N SER A 241 -16.07 -10.65 -2.19
CA SER A 241 -17.47 -11.01 -1.93
C SER A 241 -17.88 -10.82 -0.45
N LEU A 242 -16.91 -10.75 0.46
CA LEU A 242 -17.15 -10.49 1.88
C LEU A 242 -17.69 -9.08 2.16
N GLY A 243 -17.63 -8.17 1.19
CA GLY A 243 -18.19 -6.82 1.31
C GLY A 243 -17.46 -5.90 2.29
N HIS A 244 -16.29 -6.31 2.79
CA HIS A 244 -15.46 -5.50 3.67
C HIS A 244 -14.42 -4.74 2.85
N LYS A 245 -14.54 -3.40 2.79
CA LYS A 245 -13.57 -2.54 2.10
C LYS A 245 -12.17 -2.76 2.70
N ASN A 246 -11.18 -2.99 1.84
CA ASN A 246 -9.80 -3.19 2.26
C ASN A 246 -8.87 -2.69 1.14
N TYR A 247 -8.14 -1.61 1.41
CA TYR A 247 -7.23 -0.98 0.46
C TYR A 247 -6.16 -1.94 -0.06
N TYR A 248 -5.58 -2.76 0.83
CA TYR A 248 -4.53 -3.72 0.47
C TYR A 248 -5.04 -4.78 -0.51
N LEU A 249 -6.20 -5.38 -0.24
CA LEU A 249 -6.84 -6.36 -1.12
C LEU A 249 -7.09 -5.79 -2.52
N LEU A 250 -7.60 -4.57 -2.61
CA LEU A 250 -7.85 -3.92 -3.90
C LEU A 250 -6.55 -3.69 -4.67
N GLY A 251 -5.48 -3.28 -3.98
CA GLY A 251 -4.16 -3.10 -4.57
C GLY A 251 -3.57 -4.41 -5.09
N ALA A 252 -3.60 -5.47 -4.28
CA ALA A 252 -3.10 -6.79 -4.65
C ALA A 252 -3.89 -7.41 -5.81
N TYR A 253 -5.22 -7.25 -5.83
CA TYR A 253 -6.04 -7.75 -6.93
C TYR A 253 -5.84 -6.96 -8.22
N ALA A 254 -5.72 -5.63 -8.14
CA ALA A 254 -5.40 -4.80 -9.29
C ALA A 254 -4.04 -5.15 -9.89
N ASP A 255 -3.04 -5.42 -9.04
CA ASP A 255 -1.73 -5.90 -9.45
C ASP A 255 -1.80 -7.23 -10.18
N PHE A 256 -2.57 -8.19 -9.65
CA PHE A 256 -2.83 -9.45 -10.33
C PHE A 256 -3.49 -9.24 -11.71
N LEU A 257 -4.51 -8.38 -11.80
CA LEU A 257 -5.20 -8.09 -13.07
C LEU A 257 -4.26 -7.41 -14.09
N LEU A 258 -3.40 -6.50 -13.65
CA LEU A 258 -2.37 -5.89 -14.49
C LEU A 258 -1.39 -6.95 -15.02
N ASP A 259 -0.93 -7.87 -14.17
CA ASP A 259 -0.06 -8.98 -14.56
C ASP A 259 -0.73 -9.93 -15.57
N GLN A 260 -2.05 -10.08 -15.50
CA GLN A 260 -2.84 -10.85 -16.46
C GLN A 260 -3.18 -10.08 -17.74
N GLY A 261 -2.70 -8.84 -17.91
CA GLY A 261 -3.01 -8.01 -19.08
C GLY A 261 -4.48 -7.58 -19.15
N ARG A 262 -5.15 -7.40 -17.99
CA ARG A 262 -6.57 -7.05 -17.87
C ARG A 262 -6.80 -5.64 -17.30
N PRO A 263 -6.25 -4.57 -17.93
CA PRO A 263 -6.34 -3.20 -17.40
C PRO A 263 -7.78 -2.66 -17.35
N GLN A 264 -8.67 -3.11 -18.24
CA GLN A 264 -10.07 -2.66 -18.22
C GLN A 264 -10.79 -3.04 -16.92
N GLU A 265 -10.44 -4.17 -16.33
CA GLU A 265 -11.02 -4.62 -15.06
C GLU A 265 -10.43 -3.90 -13.87
N VAL A 266 -9.16 -3.49 -13.95
CA VAL A 266 -8.54 -2.60 -12.96
C VAL A 266 -9.25 -1.25 -12.92
N ILE A 267 -9.60 -0.68 -14.08
CA ILE A 267 -10.39 0.56 -14.14
C ILE A 267 -11.75 0.36 -13.47
N THR A 268 -12.48 -0.69 -13.84
CA THR A 268 -13.78 -1.01 -13.22
C THR A 268 -13.65 -1.17 -11.69
N LEU A 269 -12.57 -1.78 -11.23
CA LEU A 269 -12.28 -2.00 -9.81
C LEU A 269 -11.98 -0.70 -9.06
N LEU A 270 -11.24 0.23 -9.67
CA LEU A 270 -10.58 1.34 -8.96
C LEU A 270 -11.05 2.74 -9.35
N GLN A 271 -11.91 2.92 -10.36
CA GLN A 271 -12.34 4.24 -10.86
C GLN A 271 -12.96 5.18 -9.81
N HIS A 272 -13.36 4.65 -8.64
CA HIS A 272 -13.91 5.43 -7.52
C HIS A 272 -12.98 5.48 -6.29
N GLU A 273 -11.76 4.95 -6.40
CA GLU A 273 -10.79 4.78 -5.31
C GLU A 273 -9.53 5.64 -5.53
N THR A 274 -9.70 6.89 -5.97
CA THR A 274 -8.60 7.80 -6.35
C THR A 274 -7.95 8.54 -5.18
N ARG A 275 -8.44 8.34 -3.95
CA ARG A 275 -7.89 9.04 -2.77
C ARG A 275 -6.55 8.49 -2.33
N ALA A 276 -6.34 7.18 -2.45
CA ALA A 276 -5.14 6.53 -1.97
C ALA A 276 -4.12 6.35 -3.11
N ASP A 277 -2.89 6.83 -2.88
CA ASP A 277 -1.87 6.96 -3.93
C ASP A 277 -1.55 5.63 -4.62
N GLY A 278 -1.47 4.53 -3.87
CA GLY A 278 -1.18 3.22 -4.47
C GLY A 278 -2.32 2.66 -5.34
N LEU A 279 -3.59 2.99 -5.06
CA LEU A 279 -4.70 2.61 -5.94
C LEU A 279 -4.78 3.54 -7.15
N LEU A 280 -4.59 4.85 -6.94
CA LEU A 280 -4.52 5.81 -8.04
C LEU A 280 -3.40 5.46 -9.02
N LEU A 281 -2.24 5.04 -8.52
CA LEU A 281 -1.13 4.55 -9.36
C LEU A 281 -1.55 3.37 -10.23
N ARG A 282 -2.18 2.34 -9.65
CA ARG A 282 -2.62 1.14 -10.39
C ARG A 282 -3.71 1.48 -11.41
N LEU A 283 -4.65 2.36 -11.06
CA LEU A 283 -5.63 2.91 -12.00
C LEU A 283 -4.94 3.63 -13.17
N THR A 284 -3.97 4.49 -12.88
CA THR A 284 -3.24 5.27 -13.89
C THR A 284 -2.45 4.36 -14.83
N LEU A 285 -1.80 3.32 -14.30
CA LEU A 285 -1.11 2.30 -15.10
C LEU A 285 -2.08 1.57 -16.05
N ALA A 286 -3.27 1.22 -15.58
CA ALA A 286 -4.31 0.60 -16.40
C ALA A 286 -4.84 1.54 -17.49
N GLU A 287 -5.08 2.81 -17.16
CA GLU A 287 -5.49 3.84 -18.11
C GLU A 287 -4.41 4.09 -19.17
N GLN A 288 -3.14 4.11 -18.78
CA GLN A 288 -2.01 4.25 -19.70
C GLN A 288 -1.93 3.06 -20.67
N ALA A 289 -2.09 1.84 -20.17
CA ALA A 289 -2.09 0.62 -20.99
C ALA A 289 -3.21 0.59 -22.04
N LEU A 290 -4.32 1.29 -21.79
CA LEU A 290 -5.43 1.46 -22.72
C LEU A 290 -5.41 2.79 -23.49
N HIS A 291 -4.34 3.59 -23.35
CA HIS A 291 -4.19 4.90 -23.98
C HIS A 291 -5.33 5.88 -23.68
N LEU A 292 -5.92 5.81 -22.48
CA LEU A 292 -7.02 6.68 -22.09
C LEU A 292 -6.51 8.07 -21.71
N PRO A 293 -7.22 9.16 -22.09
CA PRO A 293 -6.82 10.53 -21.74
C PRO A 293 -6.71 10.80 -20.24
N ALA A 294 -7.49 10.10 -19.41
CA ALA A 294 -7.49 10.22 -17.96
C ALA A 294 -6.10 9.97 -17.33
N SER A 295 -5.30 9.08 -17.94
CA SER A 295 -3.95 8.75 -17.49
C SER A 295 -3.07 9.98 -17.31
N LYS A 296 -3.18 10.99 -18.19
CA LYS A 296 -2.38 12.22 -18.11
C LYS A 296 -2.72 13.04 -16.87
N ASN A 297 -4.01 13.15 -16.55
CA ASN A 297 -4.48 13.90 -15.40
C ASN A 297 -4.06 13.21 -14.09
N HIS A 298 -4.29 11.90 -13.99
CA HIS A 298 -3.90 11.14 -12.80
C HIS A 298 -2.37 11.06 -12.64
N THR A 299 -1.59 11.01 -13.74
CA THR A 299 -0.12 11.10 -13.67
C THR A 299 0.33 12.44 -13.08
N ALA A 300 -0.25 13.55 -13.53
CA ALA A 300 0.07 14.87 -12.98
C ALA A 300 -0.33 14.99 -11.50
N GLU A 301 -1.47 14.42 -11.11
CA GLU A 301 -1.91 14.37 -9.72
C GLU A 301 -0.94 13.58 -8.83
N LEU A 302 -0.55 12.37 -9.24
CA LEU A 302 0.45 11.55 -8.53
C LEU A 302 1.78 12.29 -8.39
N ALA A 303 2.26 12.94 -9.47
CA ALA A 303 3.48 13.73 -9.44
C ALA A 303 3.43 14.84 -8.36
N ALA A 304 2.31 15.57 -8.30
CA ALA A 304 2.10 16.62 -7.31
C ALA A 304 2.06 16.06 -5.88
N ARG A 305 1.39 14.92 -5.66
CA ARG A 305 1.29 14.26 -4.35
C ARG A 305 2.64 13.77 -3.85
N PHE A 306 3.45 13.12 -4.70
CA PHE A 306 4.81 12.70 -4.35
C PHE A 306 5.73 13.90 -4.09
N ALA A 307 5.64 14.96 -4.90
CA ALA A 307 6.40 16.20 -4.66
C ALA A 307 6.08 16.81 -3.28
N ALA A 308 4.80 16.94 -2.95
CA ALA A 308 4.37 17.42 -1.64
C ALA A 308 4.84 16.48 -0.49
N GLY A 309 4.90 15.17 -0.74
CA GLY A 309 5.46 14.19 0.20
C GLY A 309 6.95 14.42 0.49
N ARG A 310 7.74 14.68 -0.55
CA ARG A 310 9.18 14.98 -0.44
C ARG A 310 9.44 16.29 0.31
N GLU A 311 8.65 17.33 0.05
CA GLU A 311 8.75 18.62 0.75
C GLU A 311 8.51 18.49 2.26
N ARG A 312 7.61 17.59 2.67
CA ARG A 312 7.38 17.25 4.09
C ARG A 312 8.44 16.34 4.70
N GLY A 313 9.39 15.85 3.90
CA GLY A 313 10.38 14.85 4.32
C GLY A 313 9.79 13.46 4.58
N THR A 314 8.56 13.19 4.12
CA THR A 314 7.92 11.88 4.28
C THR A 314 8.46 10.86 3.28
N ARG A 315 8.80 9.65 3.74
CA ARG A 315 9.30 8.52 2.92
C ARG A 315 8.38 7.31 2.96
N VAL A 316 7.08 7.51 3.17
CA VAL A 316 6.12 6.40 3.46
C VAL A 316 5.70 5.63 2.20
N HIS A 317 5.95 6.16 1.00
CA HIS A 317 5.48 5.58 -0.28
C HIS A 317 6.60 5.40 -1.32
N VAL A 318 7.80 5.04 -0.89
CA VAL A 318 8.95 4.91 -1.81
C VAL A 318 8.72 3.83 -2.86
N ARG A 319 8.04 2.72 -2.52
CA ARG A 319 7.63 1.70 -3.49
C ARG A 319 6.74 2.29 -4.59
N GLU A 320 5.65 2.96 -4.21
CA GLU A 320 4.73 3.57 -5.15
C GLU A 320 5.41 4.63 -6.02
N GLU A 321 6.28 5.45 -5.43
CA GLU A 321 7.03 6.48 -6.16
C GLU A 321 8.04 5.87 -7.15
N ALA A 322 8.74 4.79 -6.77
CA ALA A 322 9.62 4.05 -7.66
C ALA A 322 8.85 3.47 -8.85
N ARG A 323 7.70 2.85 -8.60
CA ARG A 323 6.86 2.25 -9.65
C ARG A 323 6.21 3.31 -10.55
N PHE A 324 5.80 4.44 -9.98
CA PHE A 324 5.34 5.61 -10.73
C PHE A 324 6.42 6.11 -11.68
N THR A 325 7.63 6.32 -11.15
CA THR A 325 8.78 6.81 -11.90
C THR A 325 9.17 5.86 -13.03
N LEU A 326 9.15 4.55 -12.79
CA LEU A 326 9.45 3.54 -13.80
C LEU A 326 8.36 3.44 -14.88
N GLY A 327 7.10 3.25 -14.44
CA GLY A 327 6.00 2.86 -15.31
C GLY A 327 5.32 4.01 -16.04
N LEU A 328 5.28 5.21 -15.46
CA LEU A 328 4.56 6.37 -16.00
C LEU A 328 5.50 7.49 -16.47
N LEU A 329 6.62 7.71 -15.78
CA LEU A 329 7.61 8.71 -16.21
C LEU A 329 8.70 8.14 -17.12
N HIS A 330 8.86 6.83 -17.16
CA HIS A 330 9.92 6.14 -17.91
C HIS A 330 11.33 6.60 -17.53
N ASP A 331 11.53 7.01 -16.28
CA ASP A 331 12.84 7.39 -15.72
C ASP A 331 13.43 6.22 -14.92
N SER A 332 14.07 5.29 -15.64
CA SER A 332 14.62 4.08 -15.06
C SER A 332 15.72 4.34 -14.02
N GLN A 333 16.50 5.42 -14.16
CA GLN A 333 17.61 5.70 -13.26
C GLN A 333 17.12 6.21 -11.90
N THR A 334 16.15 7.13 -11.90
CA THR A 334 15.51 7.60 -10.67
C THR A 334 14.71 6.47 -10.03
N ALA A 335 13.97 5.69 -10.83
CA ALA A 335 13.23 4.52 -10.33
C ALA A 335 14.14 3.51 -9.63
N LEU A 336 15.31 3.21 -10.21
CA LEU A 336 16.30 2.31 -9.61
C LEU A 336 16.78 2.82 -8.24
N THR A 337 17.07 4.13 -8.14
CA THR A 337 17.52 4.75 -6.89
C THR A 337 16.46 4.64 -5.79
N LEU A 338 15.19 4.90 -6.15
CA LEU A 338 14.06 4.77 -5.24
C LEU A 338 13.83 3.30 -4.84
N ALA A 339 13.89 2.37 -5.80
CA ALA A 339 13.74 0.94 -5.55
C ALA A 339 14.83 0.40 -4.60
N GLN A 340 16.09 0.81 -4.76
CA GLN A 340 17.18 0.47 -3.85
C GLN A 340 16.97 1.05 -2.44
N THR A 341 16.51 2.30 -2.36
CA THR A 341 16.19 2.95 -1.09
C THR A 341 15.09 2.19 -0.34
N ASN A 342 14.05 1.78 -1.08
CA ASN A 342 12.96 1.00 -0.54
C ASN A 342 13.44 -0.41 -0.11
N TRP A 343 14.25 -1.09 -0.92
CA TRP A 343 14.80 -2.42 -0.64
C TRP A 343 15.63 -2.48 0.66
N ALA A 344 16.31 -1.38 1.00
CA ALA A 344 17.04 -1.27 2.25
C ALA A 344 16.11 -1.40 3.48
N ILE A 345 14.85 -1.00 3.36
CA ILE A 345 13.86 -0.95 4.44
C ILE A 345 12.93 -2.16 4.39
N GLN A 346 12.41 -2.50 3.21
CA GLN A 346 11.35 -3.47 2.99
C GLN A 346 11.70 -4.42 1.82
N LYS A 347 11.40 -5.71 1.99
CA LYS A 347 11.82 -6.82 1.13
C LYS A 347 10.66 -7.77 0.86
N GLU A 348 9.51 -7.22 0.46
CA GLU A 348 8.40 -8.02 -0.04
C GLU A 348 8.61 -8.40 -1.51
N PRO A 349 7.89 -9.42 -2.04
CA PRO A 349 7.99 -9.81 -3.44
C PRO A 349 7.81 -8.66 -4.44
N TRP A 350 6.93 -7.70 -4.14
CA TRP A 350 6.75 -6.51 -4.97
C TRP A 350 7.95 -5.54 -4.92
N ASP A 351 8.67 -5.44 -3.80
CA ASP A 351 9.90 -4.64 -3.72
C ASP A 351 11.01 -5.28 -4.55
N ALA A 352 11.14 -6.61 -4.45
CA ALA A 352 12.07 -7.40 -5.22
C ALA A 352 11.82 -7.22 -6.72
N ARG A 353 10.55 -7.35 -7.14
CA ARG A 353 10.13 -7.15 -8.53
C ARG A 353 10.51 -5.77 -9.04
N LEU A 354 10.15 -4.73 -8.30
CA LEU A 354 10.38 -3.35 -8.73
C LEU A 354 11.88 -3.03 -8.87
N LEU A 355 12.71 -3.57 -7.97
CA LEU A 355 14.16 -3.43 -8.06
C LEU A 355 14.73 -4.21 -9.26
N LEU A 356 14.27 -5.43 -9.51
CA LEU A 356 14.68 -6.21 -10.70
C LEU A 356 14.26 -5.52 -12.01
N GLU A 357 13.01 -5.07 -12.13
CA GLU A 357 12.51 -4.35 -13.31
C GLU A 357 13.29 -3.06 -13.56
N SER A 358 13.57 -2.28 -12.51
CA SER A 358 14.37 -1.06 -12.62
C SER A 358 15.82 -1.37 -13.01
N ALA A 359 16.42 -2.43 -12.46
CA ALA A 359 17.76 -2.85 -12.79
C ALA A 359 17.88 -3.37 -14.24
N LEU A 360 16.88 -4.12 -14.73
CA LEU A 360 16.79 -4.54 -16.13
C LEU A 360 16.69 -3.33 -17.05
N ALA A 361 15.84 -2.35 -16.72
CA ALA A 361 15.63 -1.16 -17.54
C ALA A 361 16.89 -0.28 -17.66
N VAL A 362 17.83 -0.37 -16.71
CA VAL A 362 19.14 0.29 -16.76
C VAL A 362 20.26 -0.64 -17.26
N GLY A 363 19.98 -1.94 -17.42
CA GLY A 363 20.98 -2.95 -17.81
C GLY A 363 22.04 -3.24 -16.74
N SER A 364 21.71 -3.11 -15.46
CA SER A 364 22.67 -3.24 -14.35
C SER A 364 22.46 -4.53 -13.55
N TRP A 365 23.25 -5.56 -13.85
CA TRP A 365 23.26 -6.80 -13.06
C TRP A 365 23.66 -6.57 -11.61
N ASN A 366 24.67 -5.73 -11.38
CA ASN A 366 25.13 -5.37 -10.04
C ASN A 366 24.02 -4.76 -9.18
N ALA A 367 23.09 -4.00 -9.78
CA ALA A 367 21.96 -3.43 -9.06
C ALA A 367 20.89 -4.48 -8.69
N ALA A 368 20.77 -5.54 -9.48
CA ALA A 368 19.85 -6.65 -9.24
C ALA A 368 20.38 -7.63 -8.18
N ARG A 369 21.71 -7.82 -8.11
CA ARG A 369 22.37 -8.81 -7.24
C ARG A 369 21.81 -8.93 -5.82
N PRO A 370 21.51 -7.85 -5.06
CA PRO A 370 20.95 -7.98 -3.71
C PRO A 370 19.61 -8.75 -3.66
N VAL A 371 18.79 -8.63 -4.71
CA VAL A 371 17.52 -9.37 -4.82
C VAL A 371 17.78 -10.83 -5.17
N ILE A 372 18.69 -11.11 -6.11
CA ILE A 372 19.05 -12.49 -6.46
C ILE A 372 19.63 -13.24 -5.28
N ASP A 373 20.57 -12.64 -4.56
CA ASP A 373 21.14 -13.23 -3.34
C ASP A 373 20.05 -13.52 -2.30
N TRP A 374 19.07 -12.60 -2.14
CA TRP A 374 17.94 -12.79 -1.25
C TRP A 374 16.99 -13.92 -1.69
N LEU A 375 16.69 -14.04 -2.99
CA LEU A 375 15.87 -15.12 -3.56
C LEU A 375 16.49 -16.48 -3.24
N HIS A 376 17.80 -16.63 -3.48
CA HIS A 376 18.53 -17.87 -3.22
C HIS A 376 18.62 -18.18 -1.71
N THR A 377 19.03 -17.20 -0.91
CA THR A 377 19.24 -17.39 0.54
C THR A 377 17.96 -17.77 1.28
N ASN A 378 16.82 -17.22 0.85
CA ASN A 378 15.54 -17.42 1.52
C ASN A 378 14.65 -18.46 0.84
N HIS A 379 15.11 -19.08 -0.26
CA HIS A 379 14.31 -20.02 -1.06
C HIS A 379 12.97 -19.43 -1.49
N VAL A 380 12.99 -18.19 -2.01
CA VAL A 380 11.75 -17.48 -2.34
C VAL A 380 11.08 -18.10 -3.56
N GLU A 381 9.80 -18.43 -3.41
CA GLU A 381 8.95 -18.98 -4.46
C GLU A 381 8.10 -17.88 -5.09
N ASP A 382 8.60 -17.31 -6.19
CA ASP A 382 7.84 -16.41 -7.08
C ASP A 382 8.31 -16.58 -8.52
N MET A 383 7.43 -17.13 -9.37
CA MET A 383 7.73 -17.39 -10.78
C MET A 383 8.04 -16.11 -11.55
N ARG A 384 7.43 -14.98 -11.19
CA ARG A 384 7.65 -13.69 -11.88
C ARG A 384 9.05 -13.17 -11.59
N LEU A 385 9.50 -13.31 -10.33
CA LEU A 385 10.87 -12.94 -9.96
C LEU A 385 11.90 -13.81 -10.68
N GLN A 386 11.65 -15.12 -10.76
CA GLN A 386 12.52 -16.04 -11.51
C GLN A 386 12.60 -15.68 -13.00
N GLN A 387 11.48 -15.32 -13.63
CA GLN A 387 11.44 -14.85 -15.02
C GLN A 387 12.18 -13.53 -15.24
N LEU A 388 12.16 -12.62 -14.28
CA LEU A 388 12.93 -11.37 -14.34
C LEU A 388 14.44 -11.63 -14.20
N VAL A 389 14.83 -12.50 -13.28
CA VAL A 389 16.24 -12.89 -13.10
C VAL A 389 16.81 -13.54 -14.36
N ALA A 390 16.04 -14.40 -15.03
CA ALA A 390 16.46 -15.07 -16.26
C ALA A 390 16.69 -14.13 -17.46
N GLN A 391 16.28 -12.86 -17.37
CA GLN A 391 16.50 -11.86 -18.43
C GLN A 391 17.86 -11.16 -18.32
N PHE A 392 18.56 -11.27 -17.20
CA PHE A 392 19.90 -10.72 -17.08
C PHE A 392 20.90 -11.61 -17.84
N PRO A 393 21.83 -11.05 -18.61
CA PRO A 393 22.93 -11.82 -19.16
C PRO A 393 23.74 -12.45 -18.02
N GLU A 394 24.15 -13.72 -18.18
CA GLU A 394 25.00 -14.40 -17.21
C GLU A 394 26.22 -13.55 -16.87
N GLU A 395 26.64 -13.60 -15.59
CA GLU A 395 27.78 -12.86 -15.05
C GLU A 395 28.99 -13.07 -15.97
N GLN A 396 29.36 -12.05 -16.76
CA GLN A 396 30.66 -12.04 -17.41
C GLN A 396 31.70 -11.84 -16.29
N SER A 397 32.16 -13.00 -15.79
CA SER A 397 33.18 -13.19 -14.75
C SER A 397 34.46 -12.39 -14.99
#